data_AF-A0A3N8D0V2-F1
#
_entry.id   AF-A0A3N8D0V2-F1
#
_cell.length_a   1.000
_cell.length_b   1.000
_cell.length_c   1.000
_cell.angle_alpha   90.00
_cell.angle_beta   90.00
_cell.angle_gamma   90.00
#
_symmetry.space_group_name_H-M   'P 1'
#
loop_
_entity.id
_entity.type
_entity.pdbx_description
1 polymer ?
#
loop_
_entity_poly.entity_id
_entity_poly.type
_entity_poly.pdbx_seq_one_letter_code
_entity_poly.pdbx_strand_id
1 'polypeptide(L)' 'MLAGKDGISLEKVVHIPEADILRCKYKGKDFNVKFDLDYGVSLEAVSDFSVGELEGVARILTA' A
#
# COMPACT_ATOMS: atom_id res chain seq x y z
N MET A 1 -8.84 5.92 -11.04
CA MET A 1 -7.83 5.91 -9.96
C MET A 1 -8.38 6.77 -8.85
N LEU A 2 -8.51 6.23 -7.64
CA LEU A 2 -8.86 7.03 -6.48
C LEU A 2 -7.57 7.74 -6.05
N ALA A 3 -7.54 9.07 -6.18
CA ALA A 3 -6.44 9.86 -5.67
C ALA A 3 -6.50 9.76 -4.14
N GLY A 4 -5.54 9.05 -3.56
CA GLY A 4 -5.36 8.94 -2.13
C GLY A 4 -4.63 10.16 -1.55
N LYS A 5 -4.39 10.11 -0.25
CA LYS A 5 -3.72 11.16 0.51
C LYS A 5 -2.25 11.27 0.08
N ASP A 6 -1.76 12.51 -0.03
CA ASP A 6 -0.34 12.85 -0.24
C ASP A 6 0.35 12.14 -1.43
N GLY A 7 -0.35 11.96 -2.55
CA GLY A 7 0.22 11.41 -3.79
C GLY A 7 0.25 9.89 -3.87
N ILE A 8 -0.35 9.19 -2.91
CA ILE A 8 -0.66 7.76 -3.05
C ILE A 8 -1.91 7.61 -3.93
N SER A 9 -1.90 6.70 -4.89
CA SER A 9 -3.07 6.38 -5.72
C SER A 9 -3.45 4.92 -5.56
N LEU A 10 -4.74 4.65 -5.34
CA LEU A 10 -5.25 3.28 -5.35
C LEU A 10 -5.60 2.88 -6.78
N GLU A 11 -4.95 1.84 -7.28
CA GLU A 11 -5.14 1.32 -8.63
C GLU A 11 -6.20 0.23 -8.65
N LYS A 12 -6.13 -0.72 -7.70
CA LYS A 12 -7.04 -1.86 -7.64
C LYS A 12 -7.17 -2.39 -6.22
N VAL A 13 -8.35 -2.93 -5.89
CA VAL A 13 -8.57 -3.77 -4.72
C VAL A 13 -8.76 -5.20 -5.17
N VAL A 14 -8.09 -6.13 -4.50
CA VAL A 14 -8.20 -7.57 -4.73
C VAL A 14 -8.62 -8.22 -3.41
N HIS A 15 -9.77 -8.88 -3.43
CA HIS A 15 -10.29 -9.61 -2.29
C HIS A 15 -9.90 -11.08 -2.43
N ILE A 16 -9.24 -11.64 -1.42
CA ILE A 16 -9.00 -13.08 -1.28
C ILE A 16 -9.60 -13.55 0.05
N PRO A 17 -9.85 -14.86 0.25
CA PRO A 17 -10.48 -15.35 1.46
C PRO A 17 -9.75 -14.97 2.75
N GLU A 18 -8.42 -14.85 2.68
CA GLU A 18 -7.54 -14.63 3.83
C GLU A 18 -7.19 -13.14 4.04
N ALA A 19 -7.37 -12.29 3.03
CA ALA A 19 -6.91 -10.91 3.05
C ALA A 19 -7.54 -10.02 1.98
N ASP A 20 -7.53 -8.71 2.24
CA ASP A 20 -7.77 -7.68 1.24
C ASP A 20 -6.45 -7.04 0.80
N ILE A 21 -6.19 -7.00 -0.50
CA ILE A 21 -4.95 -6.45 -1.07
C ILE A 21 -5.29 -5.20 -1.88
N LEU A 22 -4.77 -4.06 -1.43
CA LEU A 22 -4.87 -2.78 -2.11
C LEU A 22 -3.58 -2.55 -2.90
N ARG A 23 -3.68 -2.52 -4.23
CA ARG A 23 -2.58 -2.17 -5.12
C ARG A 23 -2.50 -0.66 -5.27
N CYS A 24 -1.39 -0.10 -4.83
CA CYS A 24 -1.19 1.33 -4.73
C CYS A 24 0.06 1.77 -5.50
N LYS A 25 0.06 3.03 -5.92
CA LYS A 25 1.20 3.68 -6.55
C LYS A 25 1.58 4.94 -5.78
N TYR A 26 2.87 5.11 -5.51
CA TYR A 26 3.43 6.32 -4.87
C TYR A 26 4.68 6.75 -5.63
N LYS A 27 4.74 8.00 -6.08
CA LYS A 27 5.86 8.53 -6.90
C LYS A 27 6.22 7.65 -8.11
N GLY A 28 5.21 7.01 -8.71
CA GLY A 28 5.39 6.09 -9.85
C GLY A 28 5.74 4.66 -9.47
N LYS A 29 6.09 4.39 -8.20
CA LYS A 29 6.46 3.07 -7.69
C LYS A 29 5.25 2.31 -7.13
N ASP A 30 5.22 1.02 -7.38
CA ASP A 30 4.13 0.14 -7.00
C ASP A 30 4.37 -0.51 -5.63
N PHE A 31 3.34 -0.52 -4.78
CA PHE A 31 3.34 -1.20 -3.49
C PHE A 31 1.95 -1.74 -3.17
N ASN A 32 1.89 -2.75 -2.31
CA ASN A 32 0.64 -3.31 -1.83
C ASN A 32 0.42 -2.97 -0.35
N VAL A 33 -0.82 -2.71 0.01
CA VAL A 33 -1.28 -2.75 1.40
C VAL A 33 -2.11 -4.02 1.55
N LYS A 34 -1.70 -4.91 2.44
CA LYS A 34 -2.39 -6.18 2.70
C LYS A 34 -3.07 -6.07 4.05
N PHE A 35 -4.37 -6.29 4.08
CA PHE A 35 -5.17 -6.42 5.30
C PHE A 35 -5.43 -7.90 5.50
N ASP A 36 -4.51 -8.55 6.20
CA ASP A 36 -4.59 -9.96 6.51
C ASP A 36 -5.46 -10.18 7.76
N LEU A 37 -6.31 -11.21 7.72
CA LEU A 37 -7.23 -11.50 8.82
C LEU A 37 -6.54 -12.07 10.07
N ASP A 38 -5.38 -12.71 9.93
CA ASP A 38 -4.62 -13.35 11.02
C ASP A 38 -3.47 -12.44 11.52
N TYR A 39 -2.81 -11.74 10.59
CA TYR A 39 -1.60 -10.96 10.84
C TYR A 39 -1.78 -9.44 10.82
N GLY A 40 -2.96 -8.95 10.45
CA GLY A 40 -3.28 -7.52 10.39
C GLY A 40 -2.73 -6.83 9.13
N VAL A 41 -2.41 -5.52 9.25
CA VAL A 41 -2.05 -4.69 8.10
C VAL A 41 -0.55 -4.71 7.84
N SER A 42 -0.15 -5.00 6.60
CA SER A 42 1.24 -5.02 6.17
C SER A 42 1.46 -4.24 4.87
N LEU A 43 2.63 -3.60 4.75
CA LEU A 43 3.10 -2.96 3.52
C LEU A 43 4.08 -3.86 2.79
N GLU A 44 3.88 -4.03 1.48
CA GLU A 44 4.72 -4.86 0.63
C GLU A 44 5.21 -4.03 -0.55
N ALA A 45 6.53 -3.84 -0.64
CA ALA A 45 7.16 -3.16 -1.76
C ALA A 45 7.16 -4.08 -2.99
N VAL A 46 6.46 -3.67 -4.06
CA VAL A 46 6.46 -4.38 -5.35
C VAL A 46 7.59 -3.83 -6.24
N SER A 47 7.86 -2.54 -6.13
CA SER A 47 8.98 -1.84 -6.78
C SER A 47 10.15 -1.64 -5.83
N ASP A 48 11.26 -1.14 -6.37
CA ASP A 48 12.45 -0.76 -5.59
C ASP A 48 12.15 0.47 -4.71
N PHE A 49 11.75 0.19 -3.46
CA PHE A 49 11.57 1.20 -2.43
C PHE A 49 12.77 1.16 -1.48
N SER A 50 13.33 2.34 -1.20
CA SER A 50 14.19 2.50 -0.04
C SER A 50 13.37 2.42 1.26
N VAL A 51 14.03 2.04 2.37
CA VAL A 51 13.39 1.96 3.69
C VAL A 51 12.70 3.29 4.06
N GLY A 52 13.40 4.43 3.88
CA GLY A 52 12.81 5.74 4.17
C GLY A 52 11.62 6.11 3.27
N GLU A 53 11.52 5.56 2.06
CA GLU A 53 10.34 5.76 1.21
C GLU A 53 9.14 4.96 1.75
N LEU A 54 9.36 3.72 2.20
CA LEU A 54 8.31 2.91 2.83
C LEU A 54 7.85 3.50 4.16
N GLU A 55 8.76 4.01 4.98
CA GLU A 55 8.42 4.70 6.22
C GLU A 55 7.60 5.97 5.94
N GLY A 56 7.94 6.71 4.88
CA GLY A 56 7.16 7.85 4.42
C GLY A 56 5.74 7.45 4.01
N VAL A 57 5.60 6.38 3.21
CA VAL A 57 4.29 5.82 2.83
C VAL A 57 3.50 5.39 4.06
N ALA A 58 4.11 4.65 4.99
CA ALA A 58 3.46 4.21 6.22
C ALA A 58 2.92 5.40 7.02
N ARG A 59 3.73 6.46 7.17
CA ARG A 59 3.34 7.67 7.88
C ARG A 59 2.16 8.39 7.22
N ILE A 60 2.10 8.42 5.89
CA ILE A 60 0.96 9.00 5.16
C ILE A 60 -0.32 8.21 5.43
N LEU A 61 -0.23 6.88 5.46
CA LEU A 61 -1.39 5.99 5.65
C LEU A 61 -1.90 5.96 7.09
N THR A 62 -1.05 6.22 8.08
CA THR A 62 -1.42 6.24 9.50
C THR A 62 -1.80 7.63 10.03
N ALA A 63 -1.61 8.68 9.23
CA ALA A 63 -1.94 10.06 9.58
C ALA A 63 -3.40 10.41 9.26
#